data_AF-A0A6G1Z7D3-F1
#
_entry.id   AF-A0A6G1Z7D3-F1
#
_cell.length_a   1.000
_cell.length_b   1.000
_cell.length_c   1.000
_cell.angle_alpha   90.00
_cell.angle_beta   90.00
_cell.angle_gamma   90.00
#
_symmetry.space_group_name_H-M   'P 1'
#
loop_
_entity.id
_entity.type
_entity.pdbx_description
1 polymer ?
#
loop_
_entity_poly.entity_id
_entity_poly.type
_entity_poly.pdbx_seq_one_letter_code
_entity_poly.pdbx_strand_id
1 'polypeptide(L)'
;MLLSRKHILPLLNALYRTGTNRISVSHPATEIGELLEIRLKHPNETSVRLTMDLGDLNEGREEIRRRYGETVHNDLPDADEYVRAVTAGGLVPVANVSEIHEYISRHGYRDLEAGHGPLVLGIDTNIIPWELPRILDLDHKYGTTDDAGRRPTNGYALATGVKEELDWHYKHYETNSLVEAFGPEFERLTNQPAGSNRQGFLGLYAYRALMAGRNVDRVETGTGDESIVSGYLEYQQNSRKKPLLLSNDRGFVERSVDAGLLSQHVSFTPVLPRTVSATWKEIADTLYLLSVIFGALNLPKVTLFGVWNGKSGLGWQHEKLSCQFRSPKLEPLVERQMRVLDAYDDIR
;
A
#
# COMPACT_ATOMS: atom_id res chain seq x y z
N MET A 1 -2.77 -17.06 -14.37
CA MET A 1 -1.83 -17.44 -13.27
C MET A 1 -2.01 -16.52 -12.06
N LEU A 2 -1.63 -16.95 -10.84
CA LEU A 2 -1.60 -16.10 -9.64
C LEU A 2 -0.15 -15.78 -9.25
N LEU A 3 0.15 -14.51 -8.96
CA LEU A 3 1.47 -14.07 -8.49
C LEU A 3 1.31 -13.32 -7.17
N SER A 4 2.14 -13.58 -6.16
CA SER A 4 2.22 -12.70 -4.98
C SER A 4 2.98 -11.42 -5.31
N ARG A 5 2.87 -10.40 -4.46
CA ARG A 5 3.61 -9.14 -4.57
C ARG A 5 5.10 -9.34 -4.81
N LYS A 6 5.77 -10.20 -4.02
CA LYS A 6 7.19 -10.55 -4.22
C LYS A 6 7.50 -11.20 -5.58
N HIS A 7 6.50 -11.81 -6.21
CA HIS A 7 6.61 -12.51 -7.48
C HIS A 7 6.24 -11.66 -8.71
N ILE A 8 5.98 -10.36 -8.53
CA ILE A 8 5.90 -9.40 -9.65
C ILE A 8 7.28 -9.14 -10.27
N LEU A 9 8.37 -9.26 -9.49
CA LEU A 9 9.75 -9.16 -10.01
C LEU A 9 10.03 -10.15 -11.16
N PRO A 10 9.71 -11.46 -11.05
CA PRO A 10 9.73 -12.39 -12.17
C PRO A 10 8.98 -11.94 -13.43
N LEU A 11 7.83 -11.28 -13.27
CA LEU A 11 7.08 -10.72 -14.39
C LEU A 11 7.86 -9.60 -15.08
N LEU A 12 8.40 -8.65 -14.31
CA LEU A 12 9.24 -7.56 -14.85
C LEU A 12 10.47 -8.11 -15.57
N ASN A 13 11.13 -9.10 -14.98
CA ASN A 13 12.26 -9.78 -15.59
C ASN A 13 11.87 -10.47 -16.91
N ALA A 14 10.73 -11.16 -16.95
CA ALA A 14 10.25 -11.82 -18.16
C ALA A 14 9.88 -10.80 -19.26
N LEU A 15 9.24 -9.68 -18.91
CA LEU A 15 8.97 -8.58 -19.84
C LEU A 15 10.27 -8.02 -20.44
N TYR A 16 11.26 -7.74 -19.60
CA TYR A 16 12.59 -7.30 -20.02
C TYR A 16 13.26 -8.30 -20.97
N ARG A 17 13.28 -9.59 -20.61
CA ARG A 17 13.88 -10.66 -21.42
C ARG A 17 13.17 -10.90 -22.76
N THR A 18 11.89 -10.53 -22.88
CA THR A 18 11.16 -10.58 -24.15
C THR A 18 11.26 -9.29 -24.97
N GLY A 19 12.21 -8.40 -24.63
CA GLY A 19 12.46 -7.15 -25.33
C GLY A 19 11.47 -6.03 -24.99
N THR A 20 10.67 -6.20 -23.94
CA THR A 20 9.69 -5.19 -23.50
C THR A 20 10.31 -4.33 -22.42
N ASN A 21 11.12 -3.34 -22.83
CA ASN A 21 11.80 -2.42 -21.92
C ASN A 21 11.00 -1.14 -21.62
N ARG A 22 10.04 -0.79 -22.48
CA ARG A 22 9.09 0.30 -22.27
C ARG A 22 7.72 -0.30 -21.96
N ILE A 23 7.25 -0.12 -20.73
CA ILE A 23 6.01 -0.72 -20.22
C ILE A 23 5.06 0.42 -19.87
N SER A 24 4.03 0.59 -20.71
CA SER A 24 2.86 1.41 -20.38
C SER A 24 2.01 0.69 -19.34
N VAL A 25 1.66 1.36 -18.25
CA VAL A 25 0.73 0.86 -17.23
C VAL A 25 -0.50 1.72 -17.31
N SER A 26 -1.61 1.13 -17.75
CA SER A 26 -2.84 1.87 -18.06
C SER A 26 -4.05 1.25 -17.37
N HIS A 27 -5.01 2.10 -17.03
CA HIS A 27 -6.35 1.66 -16.70
C HIS A 27 -7.11 1.28 -18.00
N PRO A 28 -7.98 0.26 -17.98
CA PRO A 28 -8.76 -0.12 -19.15
C PRO A 28 -9.69 0.98 -19.70
N ALA A 29 -10.25 1.82 -18.82
CA ALA A 29 -11.08 2.96 -19.24
C ALA A 29 -10.23 4.06 -19.89
N THR A 30 -10.65 4.54 -21.05
CA THR A 30 -9.91 5.52 -21.87
C THR A 30 -9.77 6.88 -21.22
N GLU A 31 -10.75 7.28 -20.42
CA GLU A 31 -10.84 8.54 -19.68
C GLU A 31 -9.78 8.61 -18.57
N ILE A 32 -9.30 7.45 -18.10
CA ILE A 32 -8.17 7.36 -17.17
C ILE A 32 -6.89 7.05 -17.95
N GLY A 33 -6.88 6.05 -18.82
CA GLY A 33 -5.75 5.80 -19.71
C GLY A 33 -4.43 5.47 -18.99
N GLU A 34 -3.31 6.02 -19.46
CA GLU A 34 -1.96 5.68 -18.99
C GLU A 34 -1.61 6.34 -17.65
N LEU A 35 -1.40 5.52 -16.62
CA LEU A 35 -1.02 5.97 -15.27
C LEU A 35 0.47 6.30 -15.18
N LEU A 36 1.30 5.40 -15.70
CA LEU A 36 2.74 5.55 -15.70
C LEU A 36 3.40 4.74 -16.81
N GLU A 37 4.61 5.15 -17.18
CA GLU A 37 5.49 4.45 -18.11
C GLU A 37 6.76 4.02 -17.39
N ILE A 38 7.06 2.73 -17.39
CA ILE A 38 8.30 2.17 -16.85
C ILE A 38 9.28 1.98 -18.00
N ARG A 39 10.51 2.49 -17.81
CA ARG A 39 11.65 2.22 -18.69
C ARG A 39 12.61 1.28 -17.98
N LEU A 40 12.36 -0.02 -18.12
CA LEU A 40 13.20 -1.07 -17.55
C LEU A 40 14.59 -1.05 -18.18
N LYS A 41 15.58 -0.87 -17.32
CA LYS A 41 17.01 -1.02 -17.60
C LYS A 41 17.64 -1.89 -16.52
N HIS A 42 18.95 -1.79 -16.35
CA HIS A 42 19.61 -2.30 -15.14
C HIS A 42 18.90 -1.75 -13.88
N PRO A 43 18.80 -2.50 -12.76
CA PRO A 43 18.00 -2.10 -11.59
C PRO A 43 18.25 -0.70 -11.04
N ASN A 44 19.45 -0.14 -11.20
CA ASN A 44 19.82 1.20 -10.69
C ASN A 44 19.65 2.33 -11.73
N GLU A 45 19.27 2.00 -12.97
CA GLU A 45 19.09 2.95 -14.07
C GLU A 45 17.64 2.98 -14.57
N THR A 46 16.76 2.24 -13.91
CA THR A 46 15.36 2.15 -14.29
C THR A 46 14.66 3.44 -13.87
N SER A 47 13.91 4.02 -14.80
CA SER A 47 13.15 5.25 -14.58
C SER A 47 11.67 5.00 -14.78
N VAL A 48 10.84 5.61 -13.96
CA VAL A 48 9.38 5.63 -14.11
C VAL A 48 8.95 7.05 -14.42
N ARG A 49 8.19 7.23 -15.50
CA ARG A 49 7.51 8.47 -15.81
C ARG A 49 6.07 8.37 -15.31
N LEU A 50 5.69 9.20 -14.36
CA LEU A 50 4.28 9.35 -13.95
C LEU A 50 3.59 10.19 -15.03
N THR A 51 2.72 9.56 -15.81
CA THR A 51 2.07 10.19 -16.96
C THR A 51 0.72 10.78 -16.60
N MET A 52 0.07 10.22 -15.58
CA MET A 52 -1.15 10.75 -15.00
C MET A 52 -0.85 11.91 -14.05
N ASP A 53 -1.41 13.08 -14.35
CA ASP A 53 -1.49 14.21 -13.43
C ASP A 53 -2.72 14.08 -12.51
N LEU A 54 -2.68 14.72 -11.34
CA LEU A 54 -3.81 14.68 -10.39
C LEU A 54 -5.03 15.43 -10.92
N GLY A 55 -4.83 16.50 -11.71
CA GLY A 55 -5.89 17.20 -12.42
C GLY A 55 -6.55 16.30 -13.46
N ASP A 56 -5.74 15.68 -14.31
CA ASP A 56 -6.21 14.76 -15.36
C ASP A 56 -6.99 13.58 -14.77
N LEU A 57 -6.51 13.01 -13.65
CA LEU A 57 -7.22 11.93 -12.95
C LEU A 57 -8.60 12.38 -12.47
N ASN A 58 -8.69 13.55 -11.85
CA ASN A 58 -9.96 14.08 -11.36
C ASN A 58 -10.91 14.42 -12.52
N GLU A 59 -10.41 15.01 -13.60
CA GLU A 59 -11.21 15.28 -14.80
C GLU A 59 -11.75 13.99 -15.43
N GLY A 60 -10.91 12.96 -15.56
CA GLY A 60 -11.33 11.64 -16.05
C GLY A 60 -12.36 10.96 -15.16
N ARG A 61 -12.21 11.06 -13.82
CA ARG A 61 -13.21 10.58 -12.86
C ARG A 61 -14.54 11.32 -13.01
N GLU A 62 -14.52 12.64 -13.13
CA GLU A 62 -15.73 13.45 -13.33
C GLU A 62 -16.42 13.14 -14.66
N GLU A 63 -15.66 12.88 -15.73
CA GLU A 63 -16.22 12.43 -17.00
C GLU A 63 -16.93 11.08 -16.86
N ILE A 64 -16.31 10.13 -16.15
CA ILE A 64 -16.90 8.82 -15.85
C ILE A 64 -18.17 8.97 -15.01
N ARG A 65 -18.16 9.85 -14.00
CA ARG A 65 -19.34 10.16 -13.17
C ARG A 65 -20.51 10.67 -14.00
N ARG A 66 -20.22 11.56 -14.96
CA ARG A 66 -21.23 12.13 -15.86
C ARG A 66 -21.80 11.10 -16.84
N ARG A 67 -20.99 10.16 -17.32
CA ARG A 67 -21.40 9.15 -18.31
C ARG A 67 -22.05 7.91 -17.68
N TYR A 68 -21.50 7.43 -16.57
CA TYR A 68 -21.81 6.12 -16.00
C TYR A 68 -22.34 6.18 -14.54
N GLY A 69 -22.38 7.36 -13.93
CA GLY A 69 -22.97 7.60 -12.61
C GLY A 69 -22.03 7.39 -11.43
N GLU A 70 -22.54 7.69 -10.23
CA GLU A 70 -21.78 7.71 -8.97
C GLU A 70 -21.17 6.35 -8.61
N THR A 71 -21.87 5.24 -8.86
CA THR A 71 -21.38 3.90 -8.51
C THR A 71 -20.06 3.56 -9.21
N VAL A 72 -19.96 3.90 -10.49
CA VAL A 72 -18.76 3.65 -11.31
C VAL A 72 -17.66 4.65 -10.96
N HIS A 73 -18.02 5.92 -10.76
CA HIS A 73 -17.11 6.96 -10.29
C HIS A 73 -16.43 6.60 -8.97
N ASN A 74 -17.22 6.15 -7.98
CA ASN A 74 -16.73 5.78 -6.65
C ASN A 74 -15.94 4.47 -6.64
N ASP A 75 -15.89 3.73 -7.76
CA ASP A 75 -15.05 2.56 -7.89
C ASP A 75 -13.58 2.88 -8.22
N LEU A 76 -13.32 4.09 -8.71
CA LEU A 76 -11.99 4.57 -9.03
C LEU A 76 -11.36 5.24 -7.82
N PRO A 77 -10.04 5.05 -7.61
CA PRO A 77 -9.36 5.74 -6.54
C PRO A 77 -9.34 7.24 -6.78
N ASP A 78 -9.35 8.02 -5.70
CA ASP A 78 -9.14 9.46 -5.80
C ASP A 78 -7.65 9.84 -5.96
N ALA A 79 -7.40 11.13 -6.12
CA ALA A 79 -6.05 11.66 -6.27
C ALA A 79 -5.17 11.36 -5.06
N ASP A 80 -5.73 11.40 -3.84
CA ASP A 80 -4.98 11.15 -2.62
C ASP A 80 -4.60 9.66 -2.51
N GLU A 81 -5.53 8.76 -2.81
CA GLU A 81 -5.30 7.32 -2.87
C GLU A 81 -4.25 6.96 -3.93
N TYR A 82 -4.27 7.63 -5.10
CA TYR A 82 -3.24 7.46 -6.12
C TYR A 82 -1.85 7.91 -5.63
N VAL A 83 -1.74 9.10 -5.03
CA VAL A 83 -0.48 9.62 -4.45
C VAL A 83 0.03 8.69 -3.35
N ARG A 84 -0.86 8.23 -2.47
CA ARG A 84 -0.52 7.32 -1.38
C ARG A 84 0.00 5.99 -1.91
N ALA A 85 -0.61 5.43 -2.97
CA ALA A 85 -0.17 4.19 -3.58
C ALA A 85 1.22 4.30 -4.23
N VAL A 86 1.49 5.37 -4.99
CA VAL A 86 2.84 5.57 -5.59
C VAL A 86 3.90 5.89 -4.53
N THR A 87 3.52 6.54 -3.44
CA THR A 87 4.39 6.81 -2.29
C THR A 87 4.72 5.51 -1.53
N ALA A 88 3.70 4.71 -1.22
CA ALA A 88 3.83 3.42 -0.55
C ALA A 88 4.54 2.36 -1.40
N GLY A 89 4.47 2.50 -2.73
CA GLY A 89 5.26 1.74 -3.68
C GLY A 89 6.73 2.17 -3.72
N GLY A 90 7.07 3.34 -3.17
CA GLY A 90 8.44 3.88 -3.10
C GLY A 90 8.87 4.68 -4.33
N LEU A 91 7.99 4.98 -5.27
CA LEU A 91 8.34 5.84 -6.42
C LEU A 91 8.50 7.30 -6.02
N VAL A 92 7.77 7.73 -5.00
CA VAL A 92 7.76 9.11 -4.51
C VAL A 92 7.99 9.07 -3.01
N PRO A 93 8.87 9.91 -2.45
CA PRO A 93 9.08 9.95 -1.02
C PRO A 93 7.89 10.59 -0.30
N VAL A 94 7.73 10.25 0.98
CA VAL A 94 6.89 11.02 1.92
C VAL A 94 7.42 12.46 1.98
N ALA A 95 6.52 13.44 1.91
CA ALA A 95 6.88 14.84 1.71
C ALA A 95 7.71 15.41 2.87
N ASN A 96 7.39 15.02 4.11
CA ASN A 96 8.09 15.44 5.32
C ASN A 96 8.97 14.33 5.92
N VAL A 97 9.56 13.46 5.09
CA VAL A 97 10.41 12.35 5.56
C VAL A 97 11.56 12.81 6.47
N SER A 98 12.20 13.95 6.16
CA SER A 98 13.28 14.49 6.99
C SER A 98 12.83 14.90 8.39
N GLU A 99 11.64 15.50 8.50
CA GLU A 99 11.02 15.89 9.77
C GLU A 99 10.69 14.65 10.60
N ILE A 100 10.10 13.63 9.96
CA ILE A 100 9.81 12.34 10.61
C ILE A 100 11.11 11.71 11.12
N HIS A 101 12.16 11.67 10.31
CA HIS A 101 13.45 11.11 10.72
C HIS A 101 14.05 11.88 11.90
N GLU A 102 14.03 13.21 11.89
CA GLU A 102 14.49 14.01 13.03
C GLU A 102 13.70 13.69 14.30
N TYR A 103 12.38 13.58 14.19
CA TYR A 103 11.50 13.23 15.31
C TYR A 103 11.82 11.83 15.86
N ILE A 104 12.04 10.85 14.98
CA ILE A 104 12.40 9.48 15.36
C ILE A 104 13.81 9.42 15.95
N SER A 105 14.78 10.18 15.44
CA SER A 105 16.11 10.28 16.07
C SER A 105 16.04 10.87 17.47
N ARG A 106 15.10 11.79 17.74
CA ARG A 106 14.92 12.41 19.06
C ARG A 106 14.19 11.51 20.06
N HIS A 107 13.18 10.76 19.62
CA HIS A 107 12.27 10.04 20.52
C HIS A 107 12.36 8.51 20.44
N GLY A 108 12.91 7.98 19.35
CA GLY A 108 13.14 6.57 19.07
C GLY A 108 14.40 6.01 19.70
N TYR A 109 14.87 4.88 19.14
CA TYR A 109 16.16 4.26 19.47
C TYR A 109 16.38 4.10 20.99
N ARG A 110 15.36 3.62 21.70
CA ARG A 110 15.34 3.54 23.16
C ARG A 110 16.42 2.59 23.68
N ASP A 111 17.25 3.09 24.59
CA ASP A 111 18.22 2.29 25.33
C ASP A 111 17.54 1.58 26.51
N LEU A 112 17.16 0.32 26.28
CA LEU A 112 16.50 -0.50 27.29
C LEU A 112 17.46 -0.94 28.41
N GLU A 113 18.77 -1.03 28.14
CA GLU A 113 19.78 -1.41 29.13
C GLU A 113 20.03 -0.28 30.13
N ALA A 114 19.94 0.98 29.67
CA ALA A 114 19.93 2.16 30.53
C ALA A 114 18.59 2.38 31.27
N GLY A 115 17.62 1.47 31.11
CA GLY A 115 16.32 1.53 31.78
C GLY A 115 15.29 2.46 31.13
N HIS A 116 15.52 2.92 29.88
CA HIS A 116 14.47 3.66 29.16
C HIS A 116 13.29 2.74 28.84
N GLY A 117 12.07 3.28 28.98
CA GLY A 117 10.85 2.57 28.58
C GLY A 117 10.84 2.27 27.07
N PRO A 118 10.34 1.10 26.63
CA PRO A 118 10.21 0.77 25.21
C PRO A 118 9.31 1.75 24.48
N LEU A 119 9.64 2.04 23.21
CA LEU A 119 8.78 2.80 22.30
C LEU A 119 8.02 1.83 21.38
N VAL A 120 6.71 1.98 21.29
CA VAL A 120 5.86 1.16 20.41
C VAL A 120 5.11 2.03 19.42
N LEU A 121 4.97 1.57 18.19
CA LEU A 121 4.32 2.32 17.12
C LEU A 121 2.81 2.08 17.13
N GLY A 122 2.03 3.16 17.26
CA GLY A 122 0.60 3.18 16.95
C GLY A 122 0.38 3.76 15.56
N ILE A 123 -0.56 3.20 14.81
CA ILE A 123 -0.80 3.57 13.42
C ILE A 123 -2.29 3.80 13.23
N ASP A 124 -2.62 4.94 12.68
CA ASP A 124 -3.99 5.30 12.31
C ASP A 124 -4.47 4.58 11.03
N THR A 125 -5.79 4.46 10.89
CA THR A 125 -6.50 3.80 9.79
C THR A 125 -6.09 4.34 8.41
N ASN A 126 -5.85 5.64 8.29
CA ASN A 126 -5.46 6.29 7.02
C ASN A 126 -4.03 5.95 6.54
N ILE A 127 -3.18 5.38 7.42
CA ILE A 127 -1.79 5.01 7.11
C ILE A 127 -1.60 3.51 6.94
N ILE A 128 -2.32 2.67 7.71
CA ILE A 128 -2.12 1.22 7.70
C ILE A 128 -2.15 0.59 6.28
N PRO A 129 -3.09 0.92 5.39
CA PRO A 129 -3.16 0.35 4.03
C PRO A 129 -1.89 0.54 3.19
N TRP A 130 -1.08 1.53 3.56
CA TRP A 130 0.09 1.98 2.82
C TRP A 130 1.40 1.47 3.42
N GLU A 131 1.32 0.72 4.52
CA GLU A 131 2.49 0.15 5.23
C GLU A 131 3.61 1.17 5.48
N LEU A 132 3.26 2.44 5.75
CA LEU A 132 4.27 3.50 5.89
C LEU A 132 5.36 3.23 6.93
N PRO A 133 5.13 2.48 8.04
CA PRO A 133 6.24 2.09 8.91
C PRO A 133 7.36 1.34 8.19
N ARG A 134 7.06 0.57 7.15
CA ARG A 134 8.07 -0.10 6.31
C ARG A 134 8.81 0.91 5.41
N ILE A 135 8.10 1.90 4.87
CA ILE A 135 8.67 2.91 3.96
C ILE A 135 9.53 3.93 4.72
N LEU A 136 9.09 4.30 5.91
CA LEU A 136 9.79 5.19 6.83
C LEU A 136 10.86 4.46 7.67
N ASP A 137 11.06 3.17 7.41
CA ASP A 137 12.10 2.37 8.05
C ASP A 137 11.96 2.24 9.59
N LEU A 138 10.72 2.27 10.09
CA LEU A 138 10.38 2.31 11.52
C LEU A 138 10.06 0.94 12.13
N ASP A 139 10.03 -0.11 11.33
CA ASP A 139 9.69 -1.46 11.79
C ASP A 139 10.73 -2.02 12.77
N HIS A 140 10.30 -2.49 13.94
CA HIS A 140 11.25 -2.97 14.96
C HIS A 140 12.08 -4.20 14.55
N LYS A 141 11.67 -4.97 13.53
CA LYS A 141 12.38 -6.17 13.08
C LYS A 141 13.31 -5.87 11.91
N TYR A 142 12.87 -5.04 10.98
CA TYR A 142 13.58 -4.81 9.72
C TYR A 142 14.15 -3.39 9.56
N GLY A 143 13.71 -2.42 10.36
CA GLY A 143 14.08 -1.00 10.23
C GLY A 143 15.53 -0.73 10.63
N THR A 144 16.25 0.18 9.95
CA THR A 144 17.69 0.41 10.16
C THR A 144 18.06 0.69 11.62
N THR A 145 19.17 0.10 12.06
CA THR A 145 19.71 0.36 13.40
C THR A 145 20.56 1.63 13.44
N ASP A 146 20.60 2.28 14.59
CA ASP A 146 21.61 3.29 14.86
C ASP A 146 23.00 2.67 15.12
N ASP A 147 23.99 3.52 15.41
CA ASP A 147 25.38 3.12 15.68
C ASP A 147 25.53 2.18 16.89
N ALA A 148 24.55 2.18 17.80
CA ALA A 148 24.50 1.30 18.96
C ALA A 148 23.73 -0.01 18.69
N GLY A 149 23.32 -0.26 17.45
CA GLY A 149 22.55 -1.45 17.07
C GLY A 149 21.09 -1.42 17.51
N ARG A 150 20.56 -0.27 17.94
CA ARG A 150 19.18 -0.11 18.41
C ARG A 150 18.25 0.12 17.23
N ARG A 151 17.05 -0.44 17.29
CA ARG A 151 15.99 -0.23 16.29
C ARG A 151 15.20 1.04 16.64
N PRO A 152 14.57 1.72 15.65
CA PRO A 152 13.84 2.96 15.87
C PRO A 152 12.66 2.79 16.84
N THR A 153 12.02 1.62 16.81
CA THR A 153 10.93 1.21 17.70
C THR A 153 11.18 -0.19 18.26
N ASN A 154 10.42 -0.59 19.29
CA ASN A 154 10.54 -1.88 19.97
C ASN A 154 9.34 -2.81 19.72
N GLY A 155 8.36 -2.38 18.93
CA GLY A 155 7.13 -3.11 18.65
C GLY A 155 6.03 -2.19 18.16
N TYR A 156 4.80 -2.70 18.17
CA TYR A 156 3.60 -1.97 17.82
C TYR A 156 2.61 -1.97 18.99
N ALA A 157 1.78 -0.94 19.06
CA ALA A 157 0.59 -0.91 19.90
C ALA A 157 -0.59 -0.63 18.97
N LEU A 158 -1.38 -1.64 18.65
CA LEU A 158 -2.43 -1.54 17.62
C LEU A 158 -3.80 -1.43 18.27
N ALA A 159 -4.52 -0.34 17.94
CA ALA A 159 -5.86 -0.07 18.45
C ALA A 159 -6.93 -0.94 17.78
N THR A 160 -7.89 -1.43 18.56
CA THR A 160 -9.00 -2.23 18.03
C THR A 160 -9.98 -1.41 17.21
N GLY A 161 -10.20 -0.14 17.56
CA GLY A 161 -11.02 0.77 16.77
C GLY A 161 -10.51 0.93 15.35
N VAL A 162 -9.19 1.01 15.16
CA VAL A 162 -8.56 1.06 13.83
C VAL A 162 -8.89 -0.21 13.01
N LYS A 163 -8.82 -1.38 13.64
CA LYS A 163 -9.22 -2.63 12.97
C LYS A 163 -10.71 -2.61 12.57
N GLU A 164 -11.58 -2.12 13.46
CA GLU A 164 -13.02 -2.04 13.21
C GLU A 164 -13.36 -1.07 12.07
N GLU A 165 -12.65 0.05 11.97
CA GLU A 165 -12.78 1.00 10.85
C GLU A 165 -12.35 0.38 9.51
N LEU A 166 -11.32 -0.48 9.52
CA LEU A 166 -10.86 -1.21 8.34
C LEU A 166 -11.78 -2.38 7.93
N ASP A 167 -12.61 -2.88 8.84
CA ASP A 167 -13.47 -4.05 8.64
C ASP A 167 -14.85 -3.67 8.06
N TRP A 168 -15.07 -2.40 7.69
CA TRP A 168 -16.31 -1.99 7.01
C TRP A 168 -16.34 -2.52 5.57
N HIS A 169 -17.44 -3.17 5.17
CA HIS A 169 -17.49 -3.96 3.93
C HIS A 169 -18.72 -3.67 3.08
N TYR A 170 -18.50 -3.16 1.87
CA TYR A 170 -19.40 -3.34 0.74
C TYR A 170 -18.65 -4.00 -0.44
N LYS A 171 -19.35 -4.87 -1.18
CA LYS A 171 -18.80 -5.60 -2.33
C LYS A 171 -19.56 -5.22 -3.58
N HIS A 172 -18.91 -5.35 -4.74
CA HIS A 172 -19.63 -5.42 -6.01
C HIS A 172 -20.44 -6.70 -6.08
N TYR A 173 -21.75 -6.60 -5.95
CA TYR A 173 -22.66 -7.72 -6.20
C TYR A 173 -22.97 -7.86 -7.70
N GLU A 174 -22.92 -6.75 -8.43
CA GLU A 174 -23.12 -6.67 -9.88
C GLU A 174 -22.05 -5.76 -10.50
N THR A 175 -21.46 -6.18 -11.61
CA THR A 175 -20.35 -5.47 -12.29
C THR A 175 -20.73 -4.93 -13.67
N ASN A 176 -21.99 -5.06 -14.09
CA ASN A 176 -22.43 -4.69 -15.44
C ASN A 176 -22.10 -3.22 -15.80
N SER A 177 -22.32 -2.29 -14.87
CA SER A 177 -21.98 -0.87 -15.08
C SER A 177 -20.47 -0.62 -15.16
N LEU A 178 -19.66 -1.41 -14.44
CA LEU A 178 -18.20 -1.35 -14.54
C LEU A 178 -17.71 -1.93 -15.86
N VAL A 179 -18.34 -3.01 -16.34
CA VAL A 179 -18.01 -3.60 -17.64
C VAL A 179 -18.35 -2.64 -18.77
N GLU A 180 -19.50 -1.95 -18.68
CA GLU A 180 -19.90 -0.93 -19.65
C GLU A 180 -18.93 0.27 -19.67
N ALA A 181 -18.47 0.71 -18.50
CA ALA A 181 -17.60 1.88 -18.38
C ALA A 181 -16.12 1.58 -18.63
N PHE A 182 -15.62 0.47 -18.11
CA PHE A 182 -14.19 0.18 -18.03
C PHE A 182 -13.77 -0.99 -18.92
N GLY A 183 -14.71 -1.78 -19.44
CA GLY A 183 -14.44 -2.89 -20.33
C GLY A 183 -14.53 -4.28 -19.69
N PRO A 184 -14.37 -5.35 -20.50
CA PRO A 184 -14.66 -6.74 -20.12
C PRO A 184 -13.79 -7.27 -18.97
N GLU A 185 -12.61 -6.68 -18.75
CA GLU A 185 -11.75 -6.99 -17.61
C GLU A 185 -12.50 -6.93 -16.27
N PHE A 186 -13.44 -5.98 -16.13
CA PHE A 186 -14.17 -5.73 -14.89
C PHE A 186 -15.27 -6.77 -14.58
N GLU A 187 -15.62 -7.64 -15.52
CA GLU A 187 -16.53 -8.78 -15.26
C GLU A 187 -15.95 -9.67 -14.15
N ARG A 188 -14.61 -9.75 -14.07
CA ARG A 188 -13.91 -10.55 -13.08
C ARG A 188 -14.00 -10.00 -11.67
N LEU A 189 -14.51 -8.79 -11.45
CA LEU A 189 -14.55 -8.16 -10.12
C LEU A 189 -15.81 -8.51 -9.32
N THR A 190 -16.69 -9.34 -9.86
CA THR A 190 -17.91 -9.78 -9.17
C THR A 190 -17.59 -10.41 -7.81
N ASN A 191 -18.36 -10.04 -6.79
CA ASN A 191 -18.20 -10.40 -5.38
C ASN A 191 -16.87 -9.96 -4.73
N GLN A 192 -16.21 -8.94 -5.26
CA GLN A 192 -14.98 -8.37 -4.70
C GLN A 192 -15.21 -6.97 -4.10
N PRO A 193 -14.29 -6.48 -3.24
CA PRO A 193 -14.37 -5.13 -2.69
C PRO A 193 -14.44 -4.05 -3.78
N ALA A 194 -15.34 -3.10 -3.57
CA ALA A 194 -15.62 -1.97 -4.46
C ALA A 194 -14.92 -0.69 -3.98
N GLY A 195 -14.36 0.10 -4.90
CA GLY A 195 -13.81 1.42 -4.61
C GLY A 195 -12.86 1.46 -3.41
N SER A 196 -13.09 2.40 -2.50
CA SER A 196 -12.30 2.60 -1.27
C SER A 196 -12.27 1.38 -0.34
N ASN A 197 -13.21 0.42 -0.46
CA ASN A 197 -13.13 -0.83 0.30
C ASN A 197 -11.89 -1.65 -0.10
N ARG A 198 -11.33 -1.47 -1.29
CA ARG A 198 -10.06 -2.10 -1.67
C ARG A 198 -8.91 -1.61 -0.79
N GLN A 199 -8.88 -0.32 -0.46
CA GLN A 199 -7.96 0.24 0.52
C GLN A 199 -8.24 -0.32 1.93
N GLY A 200 -9.51 -0.41 2.34
CA GLY A 200 -9.89 -1.03 3.61
C GLY A 200 -9.35 -2.46 3.75
N PHE A 201 -9.46 -3.27 2.69
CA PHE A 201 -8.88 -4.62 2.66
C PHE A 201 -7.35 -4.62 2.71
N LEU A 202 -6.67 -3.72 1.99
CA LEU A 202 -5.21 -3.56 2.14
C LEU A 202 -4.85 -3.28 3.60
N GLY A 203 -5.56 -2.36 4.25
CA GLY A 203 -5.32 -2.02 5.64
C GLY A 203 -5.61 -3.16 6.60
N LEU A 204 -6.74 -3.84 6.45
CA LEU A 204 -7.13 -4.96 7.31
C LEU A 204 -6.10 -6.10 7.27
N TYR A 205 -5.59 -6.44 6.08
CA TYR A 205 -4.59 -7.49 5.95
C TYR A 205 -3.19 -7.04 6.37
N ALA A 206 -2.84 -5.76 6.20
CA ALA A 206 -1.63 -5.19 6.79
C ALA A 206 -1.68 -5.22 8.33
N TYR A 207 -2.81 -4.83 8.94
CA TYR A 207 -3.05 -4.94 10.39
C TYR A 207 -2.87 -6.39 10.88
N ARG A 208 -3.50 -7.35 10.19
CA ARG A 208 -3.38 -8.78 10.53
C ARG A 208 -1.95 -9.29 10.39
N ALA A 209 -1.22 -8.86 9.36
CA ALA A 209 0.18 -9.22 9.17
C ALA A 209 1.09 -8.67 10.28
N LEU A 210 0.85 -7.44 10.73
CA LEU A 210 1.53 -6.88 11.90
C LEU A 210 1.23 -7.70 13.15
N MET A 211 -0.05 -7.92 13.49
CA MET A 211 -0.46 -8.73 14.64
C MET A 211 0.17 -10.14 14.66
N ALA A 212 0.29 -10.79 13.49
CA ALA A 212 0.81 -12.15 13.40
C ALA A 212 2.35 -12.23 13.41
N GLY A 213 3.04 -11.19 12.93
CA GLY A 213 4.46 -11.26 12.59
C GLY A 213 5.36 -10.33 13.39
N ARG A 214 4.85 -9.62 14.40
CA ARG A 214 5.56 -8.57 15.14
C ARG A 214 5.32 -8.67 16.65
N ASN A 215 6.18 -8.03 17.44
CA ASN A 215 5.89 -7.72 18.84
C ASN A 215 4.77 -6.67 18.89
N VAL A 216 3.57 -7.07 19.27
CA VAL A 216 2.38 -6.20 19.25
C VAL A 216 1.64 -6.27 20.57
N ASP A 217 1.34 -5.10 21.12
CA ASP A 217 0.33 -4.94 22.16
C ASP A 217 -1.00 -4.54 21.50
N ARG A 218 -2.09 -5.17 21.94
CA ARG A 218 -3.44 -4.77 21.53
C ARG A 218 -3.94 -3.70 22.48
N VAL A 219 -4.38 -2.57 21.93
CA VAL A 219 -4.99 -1.46 22.69
C VAL A 219 -6.49 -1.50 22.45
N GLU A 220 -7.26 -1.82 23.49
CA GLU A 220 -8.73 -1.87 23.38
C GLU A 220 -9.29 -0.44 23.32
N THR A 221 -9.91 -0.09 22.20
CA THR A 221 -10.52 1.21 21.93
C THR A 221 -11.84 1.04 21.18
N GLY A 222 -12.71 2.06 21.25
CA GLY A 222 -13.76 2.26 20.24
C GLY A 222 -13.20 2.87 18.94
N THR A 223 -14.06 3.10 17.96
CA THR A 223 -13.74 3.81 16.71
C THR A 223 -13.74 5.32 16.88
N GLY A 224 -13.11 6.02 15.93
CA GLY A 224 -12.96 7.47 15.88
C GLY A 224 -11.80 8.00 16.73
N ASP A 225 -11.25 9.13 16.29
CA ASP A 225 -10.06 9.77 16.87
C ASP A 225 -10.12 9.89 18.39
N GLU A 226 -11.24 10.36 18.94
CA GLU A 226 -11.37 10.61 20.38
C GLU A 226 -11.23 9.31 21.19
N SER A 227 -11.90 8.24 20.76
CA SER A 227 -11.84 6.93 21.40
C SER A 227 -10.43 6.33 21.28
N ILE A 228 -9.81 6.45 20.10
CA ILE A 228 -8.49 5.89 19.81
C ILE A 228 -7.42 6.61 20.65
N VAL A 229 -7.43 7.95 20.67
CA VAL A 229 -6.50 8.77 21.46
C VAL A 229 -6.65 8.49 22.95
N SER A 230 -7.89 8.42 23.45
CA SER A 230 -8.15 8.11 24.86
C SER A 230 -7.61 6.73 25.25
N GLY A 231 -7.78 5.73 24.38
CA GLY A 231 -7.24 4.39 24.61
C GLY A 231 -5.71 4.33 24.61
N TYR A 232 -5.03 5.08 23.74
CA TYR A 232 -3.57 5.20 23.78
C TYR A 232 -3.07 5.92 25.03
N LEU A 233 -3.80 6.93 25.51
CA LEU A 233 -3.48 7.62 26.76
C LEU A 233 -3.59 6.68 27.96
N GLU A 234 -4.68 5.91 28.05
CA GLU A 234 -4.84 4.89 29.08
C GLU A 234 -3.74 3.82 29.01
N TYR A 235 -3.42 3.36 27.79
CA TYR A 235 -2.32 2.43 27.57
C TYR A 235 -0.98 3.01 28.05
N GLN A 236 -0.67 4.27 27.77
CA GLN A 236 0.55 4.93 28.25
C GLN A 236 0.61 5.03 29.78
N GLN A 237 -0.53 5.25 30.44
CA GLN A 237 -0.60 5.36 31.91
C GLN A 237 -0.45 4.00 32.61
N ASN A 238 -0.95 2.94 31.99
CA ASN A 238 -1.00 1.59 32.57
C ASN A 238 0.14 0.67 32.08
N SER A 239 0.87 1.06 31.04
CA SER A 239 2.00 0.33 30.48
C SER A 239 3.33 1.01 30.79
N ARG A 240 4.42 0.23 30.80
CA ARG A 240 5.79 0.78 30.81
C ARG A 240 6.25 1.23 29.41
N LYS A 241 5.48 0.95 28.37
CA LYS A 241 5.80 1.30 26.98
C LYS A 241 5.17 2.64 26.62
N LYS A 242 5.88 3.44 25.82
CA LYS A 242 5.39 4.71 25.30
C LYS A 242 4.90 4.54 23.86
N PRO A 243 3.65 4.88 23.53
CA PRO A 243 3.20 4.89 22.15
C PRO A 243 3.75 6.10 21.40
N LEU A 244 4.15 5.89 20.14
CA LEU A 244 4.36 6.93 19.14
C LEU A 244 3.32 6.73 18.04
N LEU A 245 2.44 7.70 17.84
CA LEU A 245 1.35 7.60 16.87
C LEU A 245 1.74 8.24 15.54
N LEU A 246 1.41 7.58 14.44
CA LEU A 246 1.51 8.12 13.09
C LEU A 246 0.13 8.26 12.47
N SER A 247 -0.16 9.44 11.93
CA SER A 247 -1.37 9.69 11.13
C SER A 247 -1.10 10.71 10.01
N ASN A 248 -1.85 10.59 8.90
CA ASN A 248 -1.92 11.62 7.87
C ASN A 248 -2.99 12.69 8.19
N ASP A 249 -3.81 12.46 9.22
CA ASP A 249 -4.79 13.41 9.74
C ASP A 249 -4.13 14.34 10.77
N ARG A 250 -4.14 15.65 10.48
CA ARG A 250 -3.62 16.66 11.40
C ARG A 250 -4.46 16.79 12.65
N GLY A 251 -5.78 16.68 12.55
CA GLY A 251 -6.68 16.74 13.70
C GLY A 251 -6.43 15.61 14.69
N PHE A 252 -6.16 14.40 14.19
CA PHE A 252 -5.76 13.27 15.03
C PHE A 252 -4.42 13.52 15.74
N VAL A 253 -3.41 14.03 15.01
CA VAL A 253 -2.07 14.31 15.56
C VAL A 253 -2.14 15.42 16.60
N GLU A 254 -2.80 16.54 16.30
CA GLU A 254 -2.98 17.66 17.23
C GLU A 254 -3.66 17.20 18.52
N ARG A 255 -4.78 16.47 18.41
CA ARG A 255 -5.50 15.90 19.55
C ARG A 255 -4.62 14.98 20.40
N SER A 256 -3.79 14.17 19.75
CA SER A 256 -2.88 13.23 20.43
C SER A 256 -1.76 13.96 21.17
N VAL A 257 -1.18 14.99 20.56
CA VAL A 257 -0.17 15.86 21.19
C VAL A 257 -0.76 16.60 22.40
N ASP A 258 -1.96 17.16 22.26
CA ASP A 258 -2.68 17.84 23.35
C ASP A 258 -2.98 16.90 24.53
N ALA A 259 -3.21 15.61 24.24
CA ALA A 259 -3.38 14.56 25.25
C ALA A 259 -2.05 14.08 25.89
N GLY A 260 -0.90 14.59 25.44
CA GLY A 260 0.43 14.23 25.96
C GLY A 260 1.00 12.94 25.37
N LEU A 261 0.55 12.51 24.19
CA LEU A 261 1.10 11.38 23.45
C LEU A 261 2.19 11.85 22.47
N LEU A 262 3.17 11.00 22.22
CA LEU A 262 4.11 11.22 21.10
C LEU A 262 3.34 10.98 19.81
N SER A 263 3.33 11.95 18.90
CA SER A 263 2.63 11.82 17.63
C SER A 263 3.35 12.60 16.53
N GLN A 264 3.37 12.03 15.33
CA GLN A 264 4.01 12.64 14.17
C GLN A 264 3.08 12.59 12.96
N HIS A 265 2.90 13.74 12.32
CA HIS A 265 2.16 13.85 11.07
C HIS A 265 2.97 13.29 9.91
N VAL A 266 2.33 12.49 9.06
CA VAL A 266 2.90 12.01 7.80
C VAL A 266 2.25 12.76 6.65
N SER A 267 3.03 13.51 5.88
CA SER A 267 2.56 14.31 4.75
C SER A 267 2.88 13.62 3.42
N PHE A 268 1.90 13.58 2.52
CA PHE A 268 2.09 13.17 1.13
C PHE A 268 2.39 14.38 0.25
N THR A 269 3.05 14.16 -0.90
CA THR A 269 3.34 15.27 -1.82
C THR A 269 2.06 15.76 -2.50
N PRO A 270 1.83 17.08 -2.58
CA PRO A 270 0.68 17.62 -3.32
C PRO A 270 0.91 17.60 -4.84
N VAL A 271 2.16 17.37 -5.29
CA VAL A 271 2.54 17.36 -6.70
C VAL A 271 3.43 16.16 -6.99
N LEU A 272 3.08 15.41 -8.02
CA LEU A 272 3.88 14.25 -8.44
C LEU A 272 5.05 14.69 -9.35
N PRO A 273 6.26 14.16 -9.12
CA PRO A 273 7.37 14.36 -10.04
C PRO A 273 7.07 13.67 -11.39
N ARG A 274 7.36 14.35 -12.51
CA ARG A 274 7.14 13.78 -13.85
C ARG A 274 7.94 12.50 -14.10
N THR A 275 9.15 12.39 -13.55
CA THR A 275 10.02 11.23 -13.74
C THR A 275 10.84 10.98 -12.49
N VAL A 276 10.94 9.71 -12.10
CA VAL A 276 11.69 9.26 -10.92
C VAL A 276 12.58 8.08 -11.28
N SER A 277 13.69 7.94 -10.56
CA SER A 277 14.49 6.71 -10.56
C SER A 277 13.85 5.72 -9.59
N ALA A 278 13.79 4.44 -9.98
CA ALA A 278 13.19 3.41 -9.13
C ALA A 278 13.87 2.06 -9.33
N THR A 279 14.01 1.33 -8.25
CA THR A 279 14.38 -0.08 -8.26
C THR A 279 13.24 -0.94 -8.79
N TRP A 280 13.56 -2.15 -9.25
CA TRP A 280 12.53 -3.09 -9.70
C TRP A 280 11.58 -3.51 -8.57
N LYS A 281 12.05 -3.47 -7.32
CA LYS A 281 11.22 -3.76 -6.15
C LYS A 281 10.17 -2.67 -5.94
N GLU A 282 10.55 -1.40 -6.01
CA GLU A 282 9.60 -0.27 -5.88
C GLU A 282 8.57 -0.29 -7.01
N ILE A 283 8.99 -0.64 -8.23
CA ILE A 283 8.06 -0.83 -9.35
C ILE A 283 7.09 -1.98 -9.09
N ALA A 284 7.58 -3.12 -8.60
CA ALA A 284 6.74 -4.26 -8.24
C ALA A 284 5.73 -3.91 -7.14
N ASP A 285 6.18 -3.24 -6.08
CA ASP A 285 5.34 -2.78 -4.96
C ASP A 285 4.28 -1.79 -5.45
N THR A 286 4.65 -0.86 -6.33
CA THR A 286 3.72 0.11 -6.94
C THR A 286 2.69 -0.58 -7.83
N LEU A 287 3.12 -1.50 -8.70
CA LEU A 287 2.21 -2.25 -9.56
C LEU A 287 1.20 -3.06 -8.76
N TYR A 288 1.61 -3.64 -7.61
CA TYR A 288 0.70 -4.32 -6.71
C TYR A 288 -0.37 -3.37 -6.17
N LEU A 289 0.04 -2.26 -5.56
CA LEU A 289 -0.88 -1.30 -4.93
C LEU A 289 -1.84 -0.69 -5.96
N LEU A 290 -1.31 -0.21 -7.10
CA LEU A 290 -2.13 0.35 -8.16
C LEU A 290 -3.11 -0.69 -8.73
N SER A 291 -2.67 -1.94 -8.94
CA SER A 291 -3.57 -3.00 -9.43
C SER A 291 -4.71 -3.27 -8.45
N VAL A 292 -4.44 -3.16 -7.14
CA VAL A 292 -5.46 -3.32 -6.11
C VAL A 292 -6.44 -2.16 -6.12
N ILE A 293 -5.98 -0.91 -6.02
CA ILE A 293 -6.91 0.23 -5.88
C ILE A 293 -7.74 0.48 -7.15
N PHE A 294 -7.15 0.32 -8.34
CA PHE A 294 -7.86 0.41 -9.62
C PHE A 294 -8.60 -0.88 -10.00
N GLY A 295 -8.37 -1.97 -9.28
CA GLY A 295 -8.98 -3.28 -9.56
C GLY A 295 -8.34 -4.06 -10.70
N ALA A 296 -8.08 -3.41 -11.84
CA ALA A 296 -7.39 -4.00 -13.00
C ALA A 296 -6.47 -2.99 -13.70
N LEU A 297 -5.32 -3.45 -14.18
CA LEU A 297 -4.35 -2.67 -14.95
C LEU A 297 -3.84 -3.43 -16.17
N ASN A 298 -3.75 -2.72 -17.28
CA ASN A 298 -3.22 -3.20 -18.54
C ASN A 298 -1.74 -2.84 -18.68
N LEU A 299 -0.92 -3.88 -18.86
CA LEU A 299 0.48 -3.80 -19.26
C LEU A 299 0.64 -4.41 -20.67
N PRO A 300 1.76 -4.19 -21.36
CA PRO A 300 2.07 -4.95 -22.56
C PRO A 300 2.03 -6.45 -22.25
N LYS A 301 1.27 -7.19 -23.06
CA LYS A 301 1.19 -8.67 -23.03
C LYS A 301 0.58 -9.30 -21.77
N VAL A 302 0.15 -8.52 -20.77
CA VAL A 302 -0.45 -9.04 -19.53
C VAL A 302 -1.45 -8.03 -18.93
N THR A 303 -2.54 -8.51 -18.34
CA THR A 303 -3.42 -7.69 -17.47
C THR A 303 -3.25 -8.20 -16.05
N LEU A 304 -3.07 -7.25 -15.13
CA LEU A 304 -2.99 -7.48 -13.70
C LEU A 304 -4.35 -7.19 -13.08
N PHE A 305 -4.82 -8.10 -12.25
CA PHE A 305 -6.06 -7.95 -11.50
C PHE A 305 -5.72 -7.96 -10.01
N GLY A 306 -5.88 -6.81 -9.36
CA GLY A 306 -5.70 -6.69 -7.91
C GLY A 306 -6.83 -7.32 -7.13
N VAL A 307 -8.02 -7.40 -7.73
CA VAL A 307 -9.16 -8.16 -7.26
C VAL A 307 -9.71 -9.01 -8.39
N TRP A 308 -10.18 -10.21 -8.08
CA TRP A 308 -10.82 -11.11 -9.06
C TRP A 308 -11.78 -12.06 -8.36
N ASN A 309 -12.74 -12.60 -9.10
CA ASN A 309 -13.72 -13.55 -8.60
C ASN A 309 -12.99 -14.80 -8.08
N GLY A 310 -13.06 -15.01 -6.76
CA GLY A 310 -12.34 -16.08 -6.06
C GLY A 310 -11.10 -15.61 -5.30
N LYS A 311 -10.77 -14.31 -5.25
CA LYS A 311 -9.76 -13.80 -4.30
C LYS A 311 -10.29 -13.95 -2.87
N SER A 312 -9.79 -14.98 -2.19
CA SER A 312 -10.14 -15.29 -0.79
C SER A 312 -9.26 -14.53 0.19
N GLY A 313 -9.53 -14.68 1.49
CA GLY A 313 -8.67 -14.10 2.53
C GLY A 313 -7.22 -14.58 2.46
N LEU A 314 -6.96 -15.82 2.04
CA LEU A 314 -5.61 -16.29 1.75
C LEU A 314 -4.98 -15.57 0.56
N GLY A 315 -5.78 -15.16 -0.42
CA GLY A 315 -5.32 -14.35 -1.55
C GLY A 315 -4.87 -12.96 -1.11
N TRP A 316 -5.58 -12.35 -0.16
CA TRP A 316 -5.19 -11.08 0.45
C TRP A 316 -3.98 -11.21 1.37
N GLN A 317 -3.96 -12.22 2.25
CA GLN A 317 -2.85 -12.48 3.17
C GLN A 317 -1.52 -12.72 2.46
N HIS A 318 -1.54 -13.39 1.30
CA HIS A 318 -0.35 -13.62 0.49
C HIS A 318 -0.14 -12.56 -0.62
N GLU A 319 -0.86 -11.44 -0.54
CA GLU A 319 -0.73 -10.31 -1.46
C GLU A 319 -0.78 -10.73 -2.94
N LYS A 320 -1.72 -11.61 -3.31
CA LYS A 320 -1.80 -12.18 -4.65
C LYS A 320 -2.49 -11.24 -5.63
N LEU A 321 -2.01 -11.24 -6.87
CA LEU A 321 -2.64 -10.72 -8.07
C LEU A 321 -3.02 -11.88 -8.98
N SER A 322 -4.11 -11.74 -9.74
CA SER A 322 -4.36 -12.60 -10.88
C SER A 322 -3.77 -11.96 -12.13
N CYS A 323 -3.01 -12.73 -12.90
CA CYS A 323 -2.36 -12.30 -14.13
C CYS A 323 -2.96 -13.05 -15.31
N GLN A 324 -3.48 -12.31 -16.29
CA GLN A 324 -3.95 -12.83 -17.57
C GLN A 324 -2.94 -12.50 -18.65
N PHE A 325 -2.23 -13.51 -19.14
CA PHE A 325 -1.22 -13.35 -20.17
C PHE A 325 -1.87 -13.36 -21.55
N ARG A 326 -1.43 -12.44 -22.41
CA ARG A 326 -1.81 -12.36 -23.83
C ARG A 326 -0.66 -12.77 -24.74
N SER A 327 0.53 -13.08 -24.20
CA SER A 327 1.69 -13.49 -24.98
C SER A 327 2.08 -14.95 -24.67
N PRO A 328 2.16 -15.80 -25.71
CA PRO A 328 2.54 -17.21 -25.55
C PRO A 328 4.02 -17.40 -25.16
N LYS A 329 4.83 -16.34 -25.23
CA LYS A 329 6.24 -16.35 -24.80
C LYS A 329 6.42 -15.90 -23.36
N LEU A 330 5.52 -15.04 -22.86
CA LEU A 330 5.68 -14.41 -21.55
C LEU A 330 5.27 -15.38 -20.43
N GLU A 331 4.11 -16.03 -20.55
CA GLU A 331 3.58 -16.92 -19.51
C GLU A 331 4.54 -18.08 -19.18
N PRO A 332 5.08 -18.85 -20.14
CA PRO A 332 6.00 -19.94 -19.82
C PRO A 332 7.31 -19.48 -19.17
N LEU A 333 7.77 -18.25 -19.47
CA LEU A 333 8.96 -17.68 -18.85
C LEU A 333 8.73 -17.31 -17.39
N VAL A 334 7.55 -16.77 -17.06
CA VAL A 334 7.21 -16.46 -15.68
C VAL A 334 6.99 -17.76 -14.90
N GLU A 335 6.25 -18.73 -15.44
CA GLU A 335 6.06 -20.05 -14.81
C GLU A 335 7.38 -20.77 -14.51
N ARG A 336 8.35 -20.69 -15.42
CA ARG A 336 9.68 -21.26 -15.19
C ARG A 336 10.40 -20.57 -14.03
N GLN A 337 10.33 -19.24 -13.95
CA GLN A 337 10.96 -18.48 -12.87
C GLN A 337 10.28 -18.75 -11.53
N MET A 338 8.95 -18.84 -11.54
CA MET A 338 8.15 -19.21 -10.37
C MET A 338 8.56 -20.57 -9.82
N ARG A 339 8.68 -21.60 -10.67
CA ARG A 339 9.15 -22.93 -10.24
C ARG A 339 10.52 -22.92 -9.57
N VAL A 340 11.42 -22.03 -10.00
CA VAL A 340 12.75 -21.88 -9.38
C VAL A 340 12.64 -21.22 -8.01
N LEU A 341 11.79 -20.20 -7.88
CA LEU A 341 11.56 -19.50 -6.61
C LEU A 341 10.84 -20.39 -5.59
N ASP A 342 9.80 -21.10 -6.02
CA ASP A 342 9.05 -22.03 -5.16
C ASP A 342 9.99 -23.13 -4.63
N ALA A 343 10.84 -23.70 -5.49
CA ALA A 343 11.84 -24.69 -5.08
C ALA A 343 12.87 -24.12 -4.09
N TYR A 344 13.19 -22.82 -4.16
CA TYR A 344 14.09 -22.17 -3.21
C TYR A 344 13.41 -21.89 -1.87
N ASP A 345 12.14 -21.47 -1.90
CA ASP A 345 11.33 -21.21 -0.72
C ASP A 345 11.04 -22.50 0.05
N ASP A 346 10.87 -23.65 -0.61
CA ASP A 346 10.66 -24.96 0.03
C ASP A 346 11.91 -25.52 0.76
N ILE A 347 13.10 -24.99 0.47
CA ILE A 347 14.36 -25.40 1.10
C ILE A 347 14.66 -24.59 2.37
N ARG A 348 13.91 -23.50 2.64
CA ARG A 348 14.06 -22.63 3.81
C ARG A 348 12.93 -22.80 4.82
#